data_AF-A0A353CPX5-F1
#
_entry.id   AF-A0A353CPX5-F1
#
_cell.length_a   1.000
_cell.length_b   1.000
_cell.length_c   1.000
_cell.angle_alpha   90.00
_cell.angle_beta   90.00
_cell.angle_gamma   90.00
#
_symmetry.space_group_name_H-M   'P 1'
#
loop_
_entity.id
_entity.type
_entity.pdbx_description
1 polymer ?
#
loop_
_entity_poly.entity_id
_entity_poly.type
_entity_poly.pdbx_seq_one_letter_code
_entity_poly.pdbx_strand_id
1 'polypeptide(L)'
;MRAADVAAAPADGIVMPAEPAALKANTLPQALRKIKVNTADEAMNDRLVGLLRDGLDIDWVLADLASMGFKAKAYTNASGGYFVMVDVKGLDESDYAIGLARVYYVTEVRVGRAIYEEIFGGGAKSTYAVKQGTIKGGINGSPADIKIDKVGWTIKGGMNGSPVDVAIDHEARAISGGANLSPVDLRFEWSKEKILVEGGANHSPVSYLADWEKGEVTGHMNNAPLKLEFDMDEGTAGSMIVKVTGYANRAPVELVYNKHNGHIGGAMNRAPVDITLVNCDLYDFLQYFFLFAGKN
;
A
#
# COMPACT_ATOMS: atom_id res chain seq x y z
N MET A 1 -41.70 -52.32 4.26
CA MET A 1 -42.38 -51.43 3.28
C MET A 1 -43.27 -50.46 4.02
N ARG A 2 -42.85 -49.19 4.10
CA ARG A 2 -43.63 -47.97 3.87
C ARG A 2 -42.64 -46.82 3.99
N ALA A 3 -42.35 -46.18 2.87
CA ALA A 3 -41.60 -44.94 2.82
C ALA A 3 -42.45 -43.85 3.48
N ALA A 4 -41.87 -43.10 4.41
CA ALA A 4 -42.44 -41.86 4.88
C ALA A 4 -41.85 -40.74 4.01
N ASP A 5 -42.75 -39.98 3.39
CA ASP A 5 -42.45 -38.85 2.53
C ASP A 5 -41.60 -37.81 3.26
N VAL A 6 -40.46 -37.46 2.66
CA VAL A 6 -39.64 -36.33 3.06
C VAL A 6 -40.38 -35.08 2.60
N ALA A 7 -41.04 -34.41 3.53
CA ALA A 7 -41.52 -33.05 3.31
C ALA A 7 -40.32 -32.18 2.90
N ALA A 8 -40.43 -31.54 1.74
CA ALA A 8 -39.47 -30.55 1.27
C ALA A 8 -39.34 -29.45 2.34
N ALA A 9 -38.16 -29.35 2.94
CA ALA A 9 -37.82 -28.20 3.76
C ALA A 9 -37.93 -26.94 2.88
N PRO A 10 -38.53 -25.84 3.39
CA PRO A 10 -38.50 -24.58 2.67
C PRO A 10 -37.04 -24.20 2.41
N ALA A 11 -36.79 -23.63 1.23
CA ALA A 11 -35.56 -22.97 0.89
C ALA A 11 -35.40 -21.72 1.78
N ASP A 12 -35.13 -21.94 3.06
CA ASP A 12 -34.58 -20.91 3.93
C ASP A 12 -33.22 -20.60 3.35
N GLY A 13 -33.16 -19.43 2.71
CA GLY A 13 -31.97 -18.91 2.08
C GLY A 13 -30.80 -19.11 3.01
N ILE A 14 -29.69 -19.59 2.46
CA ILE A 14 -28.39 -19.47 3.12
C ILE A 14 -28.26 -17.99 3.47
N VAL A 15 -28.51 -17.67 4.74
CA VAL A 15 -28.19 -16.36 5.29
C VAL A 15 -26.68 -16.37 5.27
N MET A 16 -26.12 -15.90 4.16
CA MET A 16 -24.72 -15.51 4.13
C MET A 16 -24.54 -14.60 5.35
N PRO A 17 -23.55 -14.86 6.21
CA PRO A 17 -23.24 -13.92 7.27
C PRO A 17 -23.10 -12.55 6.60
N ALA A 18 -23.79 -11.55 7.17
CA ALA A 18 -23.76 -10.18 6.67
C ALA A 18 -22.31 -9.83 6.30
N GLU A 19 -22.11 -9.25 5.11
CA GLU A 19 -20.80 -8.76 4.66
C GLU A 19 -20.09 -8.13 5.86
N PRO A 20 -18.86 -8.57 6.22
CA PRO A 20 -18.18 -8.02 7.38
C PRO A 20 -18.01 -6.52 7.13
N ALA A 21 -18.71 -5.73 7.95
CA ALA A 21 -18.73 -4.28 7.88
C ALA A 21 -17.32 -3.74 7.62
N ALA A 22 -17.12 -3.14 6.44
CA ALA A 22 -15.91 -2.44 5.98
C ALA A 22 -14.65 -2.84 6.77
N LEU A 23 -13.98 -3.90 6.30
CA LEU A 23 -12.69 -4.40 6.82
C LEU A 23 -11.80 -3.19 7.16
N LYS A 24 -11.47 -3.01 8.44
CA LYS A 24 -10.65 -1.88 8.93
C LYS A 24 -9.18 -2.27 8.79
N ALA A 25 -8.22 -1.37 8.58
CA ALA A 25 -6.80 -1.65 8.94
C ALA A 25 -6.46 -0.76 10.09
N ASN A 26 -5.44 -1.19 10.81
CA ASN A 26 -4.86 -0.39 11.87
C ASN A 26 -3.97 0.67 11.23
N THR A 27 -4.04 1.88 11.77
CA THR A 27 -3.05 2.90 11.46
C THR A 27 -1.67 2.39 11.81
N LEU A 28 -0.62 2.95 11.20
CA LEU A 28 0.75 2.52 11.47
C LEU A 28 1.10 2.55 12.98
N PRO A 29 0.75 3.59 13.77
CA PRO A 29 0.95 3.58 15.22
C PRO A 29 0.22 2.44 15.95
N GLN A 30 -0.98 2.07 15.48
CA GLN A 30 -1.72 0.94 16.04
C GLN A 30 -1.11 -0.41 15.66
N ALA A 31 -0.62 -0.55 14.42
CA ALA A 31 0.06 -1.73 13.94
C ALA A 31 1.35 -1.99 14.72
N LEU A 32 2.18 -0.96 14.93
CA LEU A 32 3.44 -1.09 15.67
C LEU A 32 3.24 -1.59 17.10
N ARG A 33 2.16 -1.17 17.78
CA ARG A 33 1.82 -1.65 19.14
C ARG A 33 1.49 -3.14 19.20
N LYS A 34 1.18 -3.77 18.07
CA LYS A 34 0.91 -5.20 17.98
C LYS A 34 2.17 -6.02 17.80
N ILE A 35 3.27 -5.42 17.36
CA ILE A 35 4.53 -6.13 17.13
C ILE A 35 5.20 -6.35 18.48
N LYS A 36 5.49 -7.62 18.79
CA LYS A 36 6.14 -8.04 20.02
C LYS A 36 7.26 -9.03 19.73
N VAL A 37 8.24 -9.10 20.62
CA VAL A 37 9.25 -10.16 20.58
C VAL A 37 8.58 -11.51 20.82
N ASN A 38 8.89 -12.49 19.98
CA ASN A 38 8.52 -13.87 20.23
C ASN A 38 9.40 -14.47 21.33
N THR A 39 8.95 -14.38 22.59
CA THR A 39 9.71 -14.92 23.73
C THR A 39 9.81 -16.44 23.75
N ALA A 40 8.99 -17.15 22.97
CA ALA A 40 9.07 -18.60 22.84
C ALA A 40 10.20 -19.06 21.88
N ASP A 41 10.55 -18.22 20.92
CA ASP A 41 11.68 -18.44 20.01
C ASP A 41 12.17 -17.08 19.47
N GLU A 42 13.11 -16.49 20.18
CA GLU A 42 13.64 -15.17 19.88
C GLU A 42 14.56 -15.17 18.65
N ALA A 43 15.02 -16.34 18.20
CA ALA A 43 15.88 -16.48 17.02
C ALA A 43 15.08 -16.66 15.72
N MET A 44 13.75 -16.74 15.80
CA MET A 44 12.86 -16.93 14.67
C MET A 44 12.73 -15.66 13.82
N ASN A 45 13.71 -15.45 12.93
CA ASN A 45 13.69 -14.32 11.99
C ASN A 45 13.06 -14.69 10.62
N ASP A 46 13.16 -15.94 10.19
CA ASP A 46 12.60 -16.38 8.89
C ASP A 46 11.07 -16.51 8.87
N ARG A 47 10.39 -16.31 10.02
CA ARG A 47 8.94 -16.47 10.15
C ARG A 47 8.34 -15.44 11.10
N LEU A 48 7.12 -15.02 10.78
CA LEU A 48 6.30 -14.16 11.64
C LEU A 48 5.13 -14.96 12.19
N VAL A 49 4.70 -14.68 13.42
CA VAL A 49 3.49 -15.29 14.00
C VAL A 49 2.42 -14.22 14.18
N GLY A 50 1.34 -14.28 13.39
CA GLY A 50 0.18 -13.42 13.54
C GLY A 50 -0.90 -14.09 14.39
N LEU A 51 -1.16 -13.57 15.59
CA LEU A 51 -2.32 -13.99 16.38
C LEU A 51 -3.58 -13.36 15.79
N LEU A 52 -4.65 -14.15 15.68
CA LEU A 52 -5.90 -13.71 15.07
C LEU A 52 -6.95 -13.39 16.13
N ARG A 53 -7.99 -12.63 15.74
CA ARG A 53 -9.22 -12.50 16.53
C ARG A 53 -9.99 -13.82 16.52
N ASP A 54 -10.76 -14.06 17.58
CA ASP A 54 -11.62 -15.24 17.66
C ASP A 54 -12.79 -15.17 16.69
N GLY A 55 -13.31 -16.34 16.29
CA GLY A 55 -14.52 -16.46 15.48
C GLY A 55 -14.35 -16.14 13.99
N LEU A 56 -13.13 -16.12 13.47
CA LEU A 56 -12.85 -15.91 12.05
C LEU A 56 -12.94 -17.21 11.25
N ASP A 57 -13.40 -17.09 10.00
CA ASP A 57 -13.24 -18.13 8.99
C ASP A 57 -11.78 -18.13 8.51
N ILE A 58 -11.08 -19.24 8.76
CA ILE A 58 -9.66 -19.37 8.50
C ILE A 58 -9.35 -19.52 7.01
N ASP A 59 -10.24 -20.12 6.24
CA ASP A 59 -10.03 -20.26 4.80
C ASP A 59 -10.11 -18.87 4.13
N TRP A 60 -11.06 -18.04 4.58
CA TRP A 60 -11.14 -16.64 4.17
C TRP A 60 -9.89 -15.84 4.58
N VAL A 61 -9.43 -15.96 5.84
CA VAL A 61 -8.21 -15.27 6.31
C VAL A 61 -7.00 -15.63 5.46
N LEU A 62 -6.81 -16.91 5.13
CA LEU A 62 -5.68 -17.35 4.31
C LEU A 62 -5.75 -16.82 2.88
N ALA A 63 -6.94 -16.79 2.28
CA ALA A 63 -7.15 -16.22 0.94
C ALA A 63 -6.88 -14.71 0.92
N ASP A 64 -7.36 -13.98 1.93
CA ASP A 64 -7.14 -12.53 2.08
C ASP A 64 -5.66 -12.20 2.27
N LEU A 65 -4.97 -12.87 3.21
CA LEU A 65 -3.52 -12.73 3.40
C LEU A 65 -2.73 -13.05 2.13
N ALA A 66 -3.12 -14.10 1.39
CA ALA A 66 -2.46 -14.45 0.12
C ALA A 66 -2.66 -13.36 -0.95
N SER A 67 -3.84 -12.72 -1.00
CA SER A 67 -4.10 -11.60 -1.90
C SER A 67 -3.22 -10.38 -1.60
N MET A 68 -2.85 -10.19 -0.33
CA MET A 68 -1.90 -9.15 0.12
C MET A 68 -0.43 -9.57 -0.06
N GLY A 69 -0.15 -10.76 -0.60
CA GLY A 69 1.20 -11.26 -0.86
C GLY A 69 1.84 -12.03 0.30
N PHE A 70 1.12 -12.32 1.38
CA PHE A 70 1.64 -13.12 2.49
C PHE A 70 1.58 -14.62 2.19
N LYS A 71 2.70 -15.31 2.44
CA LYS A 71 2.76 -16.78 2.42
C LYS A 71 2.40 -17.34 3.79
N ALA A 72 1.10 -17.28 4.12
CA ALA A 72 0.59 -17.65 5.44
C ALA A 72 0.13 -19.13 5.52
N LYS A 73 0.31 -19.74 6.69
CA LYS A 73 -0.31 -21.02 7.08
C LYS A 73 -0.97 -20.88 8.44
N ALA A 74 -2.17 -21.43 8.60
CA ALA A 74 -2.91 -21.37 9.85
C ALA A 74 -2.57 -22.54 10.79
N TYR A 75 -2.61 -22.26 12.08
CA TYR A 75 -2.37 -23.19 13.17
C TYR A 75 -3.36 -22.90 14.29
N THR A 76 -3.69 -23.93 15.08
CA THR A 76 -4.51 -23.82 16.28
C THR A 76 -3.63 -23.77 17.53
N ASN A 77 -3.98 -22.89 18.46
CA ASN A 77 -3.39 -22.86 19.79
C ASN A 77 -4.15 -23.80 20.74
N ALA A 78 -3.57 -24.07 21.91
CA ALA A 78 -4.16 -24.97 22.91
C ALA A 78 -5.52 -24.50 23.47
N SER A 79 -5.83 -23.21 23.34
CA SER A 79 -7.11 -22.59 23.73
C SER A 79 -8.18 -22.64 22.63
N GLY A 80 -7.90 -23.25 21.48
CA GLY A 80 -8.83 -23.35 20.35
C GLY A 80 -8.91 -22.09 19.46
N GLY A 81 -8.09 -21.07 19.74
CA GLY A 81 -7.91 -19.91 18.87
C GLY A 81 -6.93 -20.21 17.73
N TYR A 82 -6.98 -19.40 16.67
CA TYR A 82 -6.10 -19.55 15.51
C TYR A 82 -4.97 -18.52 15.50
N PHE A 83 -3.84 -18.92 14.94
CA PHE A 83 -2.75 -18.03 14.58
C PHE A 83 -2.22 -18.42 13.20
N VAL A 84 -1.61 -17.46 12.50
CA VAL A 84 -0.93 -17.70 11.23
C VAL A 84 0.57 -17.64 11.42
N MET A 85 1.30 -18.50 10.72
CA MET A 85 2.72 -18.29 10.48
C MET A 85 2.93 -17.82 9.06
N VAL A 86 3.67 -16.72 8.89
CA VAL A 86 4.03 -16.15 7.59
C VAL A 86 5.49 -16.44 7.33
N ASP A 87 5.79 -17.07 6.19
CA ASP A 87 7.16 -17.27 5.72
C ASP A 87 7.70 -15.97 5.12
N VAL A 88 8.76 -15.45 5.73
CA VAL A 88 9.44 -14.20 5.31
C VAL A 88 10.88 -14.43 4.89
N LYS A 89 11.29 -15.69 4.71
CA LYS A 89 12.67 -16.01 4.35
C LYS A 89 13.08 -15.35 3.03
N GLY A 90 14.14 -14.53 3.09
CA GLY A 90 14.67 -13.80 1.93
C GLY A 90 13.79 -12.63 1.50
N LEU A 91 12.88 -12.18 2.35
CA LEU A 91 12.10 -10.95 2.23
C LEU A 91 12.59 -9.93 3.25
N ASP A 92 12.08 -8.70 3.21
CA ASP A 92 12.33 -7.72 4.28
C ASP A 92 11.42 -8.05 5.47
N GLU A 93 11.97 -8.75 6.47
CA GLU A 93 11.19 -9.34 7.56
C GLU A 93 10.53 -8.26 8.45
N SER A 94 11.18 -7.10 8.58
CA SER A 94 10.67 -5.94 9.30
C SER A 94 9.47 -5.31 8.60
N ASP A 95 9.58 -5.12 7.28
CA ASP A 95 8.49 -4.58 6.46
C ASP A 95 7.26 -5.52 6.46
N TYR A 96 7.49 -6.83 6.36
CA TYR A 96 6.41 -7.82 6.42
C TYR A 96 5.77 -7.91 7.81
N ALA A 97 6.53 -7.71 8.89
CA ALA A 97 5.99 -7.65 10.25
C ALA A 97 5.04 -6.45 10.42
N ILE A 98 5.41 -5.28 9.90
CA ILE A 98 4.57 -4.09 9.92
C ILE A 98 3.32 -4.31 9.05
N GLY A 99 3.49 -4.83 7.83
CA GLY A 99 2.38 -5.15 6.94
C GLY A 99 1.36 -6.08 7.58
N LEU A 100 1.83 -7.19 8.17
CA LEU A 100 0.97 -8.15 8.86
C LEU A 100 0.25 -7.51 10.07
N ALA A 101 0.93 -6.63 10.80
CA ALA A 101 0.33 -5.94 11.95
C ALA A 101 -0.76 -4.92 11.57
N ARG A 102 -0.74 -4.40 10.33
CA ARG A 102 -1.78 -3.48 9.83
C ARG A 102 -3.11 -4.19 9.58
N VAL A 103 -3.10 -5.49 9.32
CA VAL A 103 -4.31 -6.30 9.11
C VAL A 103 -5.20 -6.28 10.38
N TYR A 104 -6.50 -5.96 10.27
CA TYR A 104 -7.34 -5.76 11.47
C TYR A 104 -7.62 -7.00 12.29
N TYR A 105 -7.79 -8.13 11.62
CA TYR A 105 -8.04 -9.38 12.32
C TYR A 105 -6.79 -9.94 12.99
N VAL A 106 -5.60 -9.42 12.67
CA VAL A 106 -4.37 -9.71 13.40
C VAL A 106 -4.36 -8.89 14.69
N THR A 107 -4.30 -9.53 15.85
CA THR A 107 -4.29 -8.88 17.17
C THR A 107 -2.88 -8.60 17.66
N GLU A 108 -1.93 -9.45 17.31
CA GLU A 108 -0.52 -9.37 17.71
C GLU A 108 0.35 -10.04 16.64
N VAL A 109 1.52 -9.47 16.37
CA VAL A 109 2.55 -10.06 15.51
C VAL A 109 3.78 -10.33 16.36
N ARG A 110 4.19 -11.60 16.44
CA ARG A 110 5.41 -11.99 17.13
C ARG A 110 6.54 -12.18 16.12
N VAL A 111 7.67 -11.55 16.41
CA VAL A 111 8.86 -11.54 15.55
C VAL A 111 10.09 -11.94 16.36
N GLY A 112 11.14 -12.44 15.70
CA GLY A 112 12.43 -12.66 16.35
C GLY A 112 13.03 -11.36 16.92
N ARG A 113 13.95 -11.48 17.88
CA ARG A 113 14.56 -10.33 18.57
C ARG A 113 15.30 -9.41 17.62
N ALA A 114 16.00 -9.96 16.62
CA ALA A 114 16.73 -9.15 15.64
C ALA A 114 15.78 -8.24 14.84
N ILE A 115 14.64 -8.78 14.38
CA ILE A 115 13.60 -8.01 13.68
C ILE A 115 13.00 -6.95 14.63
N TYR A 116 12.70 -7.32 15.87
CA TYR A 116 12.16 -6.36 16.83
C TYR A 116 13.13 -5.20 17.11
N GLU A 117 14.42 -5.48 17.26
CA GLU A 117 15.46 -4.47 17.44
C GLU A 117 15.69 -3.64 16.18
N GLU A 118 15.49 -4.20 14.98
CA GLU A 118 15.51 -3.43 13.74
C GLU A 118 14.35 -2.42 13.68
N ILE A 119 13.16 -2.83 14.12
CA ILE A 119 11.96 -1.98 14.14
C ILE A 119 12.02 -0.94 15.27
N PHE A 120 12.48 -1.30 16.47
CA PHE A 120 12.33 -0.50 17.70
C PHE A 120 13.64 -0.16 18.45
N GLY A 121 14.78 -0.71 18.07
CA GLY A 121 16.05 -0.57 18.81
C GLY A 121 16.68 0.83 18.74
N GLY A 122 17.60 1.11 19.66
CA GLY A 122 18.25 2.44 19.81
C GLY A 122 19.16 2.88 18.66
N GLY A 123 19.41 2.01 17.68
CA GLY A 123 20.07 2.32 16.40
C GLY A 123 19.13 2.23 15.19
N ALA A 124 17.82 2.17 15.41
CA ALA A 124 16.82 2.02 14.37
C ALA A 124 16.96 3.14 13.33
N LYS A 125 17.44 2.76 12.15
CA LYS A 125 17.16 3.49 10.90
C LYS A 125 15.68 3.41 10.51
N SER A 126 14.85 2.67 11.28
CA SER A 126 13.40 2.64 11.15
C SER A 126 12.81 3.94 11.72
N THR A 127 12.85 5.00 10.94
CA THR A 127 11.91 6.12 11.10
C THR A 127 10.54 5.71 10.58
N TYR A 128 9.95 4.60 11.05
CA TYR A 128 8.59 4.15 10.71
C TYR A 128 8.21 4.09 9.20
N ALA A 129 9.20 4.26 8.32
CA ALA A 129 9.07 4.22 6.88
C ALA A 129 9.57 2.84 6.47
N VAL A 130 8.62 2.00 6.10
CA VAL A 130 8.84 0.72 5.42
C VAL A 130 9.90 0.95 4.35
N LYS A 131 11.01 0.20 4.37
CA LYS A 131 12.20 0.52 3.56
C LYS A 131 11.91 0.40 2.07
N GLN A 132 10.95 -0.44 1.72
CA GLN A 132 10.51 -0.63 0.35
C GLN A 132 8.99 -0.48 0.22
N GLY A 133 8.55 0.35 -0.72
CA GLY A 133 7.17 0.44 -1.19
C GLY A 133 7.00 -0.28 -2.53
N THR A 134 5.81 -0.79 -2.83
CA THR A 134 5.48 -1.33 -4.16
C THR A 134 4.11 -0.89 -4.61
N ILE A 135 3.98 -0.57 -5.89
CA ILE A 135 2.73 -0.17 -6.56
C ILE A 135 2.49 -1.20 -7.67
N LYS A 136 1.40 -1.97 -7.55
CA LYS A 136 1.06 -3.03 -8.52
C LYS A 136 -0.35 -2.88 -9.05
N GLY A 137 -0.58 -3.22 -10.31
CA GLY A 137 -1.91 -3.32 -10.91
C GLY A 137 -1.95 -2.74 -12.32
N GLY A 138 -3.02 -2.00 -12.63
CA GLY A 138 -3.23 -1.35 -13.91
C GLY A 138 -3.43 0.16 -13.77
N ILE A 139 -2.73 0.93 -14.61
CA ILE A 139 -2.92 2.39 -14.75
C ILE A 139 -3.11 2.69 -16.23
N ASN A 140 -4.16 3.44 -16.56
CA ASN A 140 -4.50 3.81 -17.94
C ASN A 140 -4.59 2.60 -18.90
N GLY A 141 -5.15 1.48 -18.41
CA GLY A 141 -5.27 0.24 -19.18
C GLY A 141 -3.95 -0.52 -19.43
N SER A 142 -2.87 -0.15 -18.76
CA SER A 142 -1.57 -0.81 -18.86
C SER A 142 -1.05 -1.30 -17.50
N PRO A 143 -0.25 -2.38 -17.45
CA PRO A 143 0.29 -2.87 -16.19
C PRO A 143 1.29 -1.88 -15.59
N ALA A 144 1.28 -1.81 -14.25
CA ALA A 144 2.24 -1.11 -13.42
C ALA A 144 2.76 -2.08 -12.33
N ASP A 145 4.08 -2.17 -12.20
CA ASP A 145 4.78 -2.84 -11.11
C ASP A 145 6.01 -1.99 -10.78
N ILE A 146 5.87 -1.10 -9.81
CA ILE A 146 6.88 -0.13 -9.41
C ILE A 146 7.30 -0.41 -7.97
N LYS A 147 8.60 -0.46 -7.73
CA LYS A 147 9.23 -0.61 -6.43
C LYS A 147 9.91 0.70 -6.06
N ILE A 148 9.64 1.20 -4.86
CA ILE A 148 10.23 2.40 -4.29
C ILE A 148 11.16 1.95 -3.17
N ASP A 149 12.46 2.06 -3.36
CA ASP A 149 13.46 1.89 -2.31
C ASP A 149 13.65 3.24 -1.60
N LYS A 150 13.13 3.36 -0.39
CA LYS A 150 13.17 4.57 0.44
C LYS A 150 14.51 4.74 1.16
N VAL A 151 15.38 3.73 1.13
CA VAL A 151 16.72 3.76 1.73
C VAL A 151 17.78 4.04 0.66
N GLY A 152 17.71 3.28 -0.43
CA GLY A 152 18.55 3.49 -1.61
C GLY A 152 18.11 4.68 -2.46
N TRP A 153 16.94 5.26 -2.17
CA TRP A 153 16.35 6.39 -2.89
C TRP A 153 16.24 6.12 -4.39
N THR A 154 15.66 4.97 -4.74
CA THR A 154 15.44 4.58 -6.14
C THR A 154 14.00 4.14 -6.38
N ILE A 155 13.54 4.34 -7.62
CA ILE A 155 12.25 3.85 -8.09
C ILE A 155 12.52 2.97 -9.31
N LYS A 156 12.20 1.68 -9.21
CA LYS A 156 12.50 0.68 -10.23
C LYS A 156 11.28 -0.14 -10.60
N GLY A 157 11.25 -0.72 -11.80
CA GLY A 157 10.24 -1.68 -12.19
C GLY A 157 9.77 -1.47 -13.62
N GLY A 158 8.47 -1.59 -13.85
CA GLY A 158 7.87 -1.43 -15.16
C GLY A 158 6.52 -0.73 -15.09
N MET A 159 6.25 0.11 -16.09
CA MET A 159 4.97 0.76 -16.30
C MET A 159 4.74 0.97 -17.79
N ASN A 160 3.50 0.77 -18.25
CA ASN A 160 3.14 0.91 -19.66
C ASN A 160 3.98 0.00 -20.57
N GLY A 161 4.37 -1.18 -20.08
CA GLY A 161 5.25 -2.13 -20.78
C GLY A 161 6.69 -1.63 -20.95
N SER A 162 7.07 -0.54 -20.29
CA SER A 162 8.39 0.07 -20.36
C SER A 162 9.08 0.04 -18.99
N PRO A 163 10.43 -0.05 -18.95
CA PRO A 163 11.15 0.00 -17.68
C PRO A 163 11.04 1.39 -17.04
N VAL A 164 11.07 1.39 -15.71
CA VAL A 164 11.29 2.56 -14.86
C VAL A 164 12.55 2.30 -14.05
N ASP A 165 13.49 3.23 -14.09
CA ASP A 165 14.71 3.25 -13.29
C ASP A 165 15.09 4.69 -13.00
N VAL A 166 14.78 5.14 -11.79
CA VAL A 166 14.95 6.51 -11.35
C VAL A 166 15.71 6.51 -10.03
N ALA A 167 16.65 7.43 -9.89
CA ALA A 167 17.39 7.71 -8.66
C ALA A 167 17.01 9.09 -8.13
N ILE A 168 16.92 9.20 -6.81
CA ILE A 168 16.59 10.42 -6.09
C ILE A 168 17.79 10.79 -5.24
N ASP A 169 18.32 11.99 -5.46
CA ASP A 169 19.40 12.56 -4.68
C ASP A 169 18.85 13.71 -3.84
N HIS A 170 18.74 13.48 -2.52
CA HIS A 170 18.24 14.48 -1.58
C HIS A 170 19.24 15.59 -1.29
N GLU A 171 20.55 15.34 -1.43
CA GLU A 171 21.57 16.36 -1.23
C GLU A 171 21.63 17.30 -2.42
N ALA A 172 21.61 16.75 -3.63
CA ALA A 172 21.56 17.51 -4.88
C ALA A 172 20.14 18.01 -5.23
N ARG A 173 19.12 17.58 -4.48
CA ARG A 173 17.71 17.91 -4.71
C ARG A 173 17.25 17.58 -6.14
N ALA A 174 17.65 16.42 -6.62
CA ALA A 174 17.46 16.00 -8.01
C ALA A 174 16.85 14.61 -8.11
N ILE A 175 16.10 14.38 -9.18
CA ILE A 175 15.55 13.08 -9.58
C ILE A 175 16.03 12.84 -11.00
N SER A 176 16.75 11.74 -11.23
CA SER A 176 17.35 11.44 -12.54
C SER A 176 17.14 9.98 -12.94
N GLY A 177 17.17 9.70 -14.25
CA GLY A 177 17.09 8.33 -14.76
C GLY A 177 16.19 8.24 -15.98
N GLY A 178 15.36 7.20 -16.04
CA GLY A 178 14.43 6.96 -17.13
C GLY A 178 13.11 6.36 -16.68
N ALA A 179 12.03 6.83 -17.29
CA ALA A 179 10.69 6.26 -17.13
C ALA A 179 9.99 6.29 -18.49
N ASN A 180 9.28 5.20 -18.84
CA ASN A 180 8.48 5.14 -20.07
C ASN A 180 9.31 5.47 -21.33
N LEU A 181 10.52 4.90 -21.43
CA LEU A 181 11.51 5.13 -22.50
C LEU A 181 11.96 6.59 -22.68
N SER A 182 11.68 7.44 -21.70
CA SER A 182 12.04 8.86 -21.71
C SER A 182 13.00 9.18 -20.56
N PRO A 183 13.94 10.11 -20.74
CA PRO A 183 14.77 10.57 -19.64
C PRO A 183 13.91 11.31 -18.61
N VAL A 184 14.30 11.16 -17.34
CA VAL A 184 13.80 11.93 -16.21
C VAL A 184 14.96 12.77 -15.70
N ASP A 185 14.74 14.08 -15.62
CA ASP A 185 15.66 15.07 -15.04
C ASP A 185 14.81 16.14 -14.35
N LEU A 186 14.57 15.95 -13.06
CA LEU A 186 13.77 16.84 -12.23
C LEU A 186 14.60 17.35 -11.07
N ARG A 187 14.22 18.52 -10.57
CA ARG A 187 14.66 19.09 -9.30
C ARG A 187 13.48 19.19 -8.37
N PHE A 188 13.74 19.18 -7.08
CA PHE A 188 12.68 19.33 -6.11
C PHE A 188 13.08 20.21 -4.92
N GLU A 189 12.11 20.92 -4.38
CA GLU A 189 12.22 21.56 -3.07
C GLU A 189 11.25 20.87 -2.13
N TRP A 190 11.76 20.41 -0.99
CA TRP A 190 11.00 19.60 -0.05
C TRP A 190 10.92 20.27 1.32
N SER A 191 9.69 20.32 1.85
CA SER A 191 9.39 20.51 3.26
C SER A 191 8.39 19.43 3.72
N LYS A 192 8.02 19.44 5.01
CA LYS A 192 7.03 18.49 5.54
C LYS A 192 5.63 18.75 4.98
N GLU A 193 5.35 20.00 4.63
CA GLU A 193 4.05 20.50 4.21
C GLU A 193 3.94 20.55 2.69
N LYS A 194 5.07 20.70 1.98
CA LYS A 194 5.07 21.00 0.55
C LYS A 194 6.22 20.34 -0.19
N ILE A 195 5.95 19.93 -1.43
CA ILE A 195 6.97 19.47 -2.37
C ILE A 195 6.75 20.17 -3.70
N LEU A 196 7.71 20.99 -4.11
CA LEU A 196 7.80 21.54 -5.45
C LEU A 196 8.69 20.62 -6.30
N VAL A 197 8.24 20.22 -7.48
CA VAL A 197 8.99 19.38 -8.42
C VAL A 197 9.00 20.07 -9.78
N GLU A 198 10.16 20.25 -10.40
CA GLU A 198 10.32 20.95 -11.68
C GLU A 198 11.37 20.29 -12.58
N GLY A 199 11.18 20.31 -13.90
CA GLY A 199 12.19 19.83 -14.87
C GLY A 199 11.56 19.14 -16.07
N GLY A 200 12.17 18.05 -16.53
CA GLY A 200 11.71 17.24 -17.66
C GLY A 200 11.43 15.79 -17.28
N ALA A 201 10.28 15.27 -17.71
CA ALA A 201 9.97 13.84 -17.72
C ALA A 201 9.04 13.52 -18.90
N ASN A 202 9.07 12.29 -19.42
CA ASN A 202 8.23 11.89 -20.57
C ASN A 202 8.37 12.84 -21.79
N HIS A 203 9.60 13.29 -22.08
CA HIS A 203 9.92 14.26 -23.14
C HIS A 203 9.20 15.61 -23.03
N SER A 204 8.72 15.97 -21.83
CA SER A 204 7.93 17.17 -21.61
C SER A 204 8.32 17.91 -20.33
N PRO A 205 8.07 19.23 -20.26
CA PRO A 205 8.25 19.97 -19.02
C PRO A 205 7.22 19.55 -17.97
N VAL A 206 7.70 19.44 -16.74
CA VAL A 206 6.93 19.14 -15.53
C VAL A 206 7.23 20.24 -14.52
N SER A 207 6.20 20.83 -13.92
CA SER A 207 6.32 21.67 -12.71
C SER A 207 5.05 21.48 -11.89
N TYR A 208 5.16 21.01 -10.66
CA TYR A 208 4.01 20.94 -9.76
C TYR A 208 4.39 21.09 -8.30
N LEU A 209 3.45 21.64 -7.55
CA LEU A 209 3.47 21.76 -6.10
C LEU A 209 2.46 20.76 -5.52
N ALA A 210 2.94 19.83 -4.71
CA ALA A 210 2.11 19.08 -3.79
C ALA A 210 2.06 19.84 -2.45
N ASP A 211 0.89 20.33 -2.05
CA ASP A 211 0.62 21.06 -0.81
C ASP A 211 -0.27 20.18 0.08
N TRP A 212 0.36 19.51 1.05
CA TRP A 212 -0.28 18.50 1.89
C TRP A 212 -1.26 19.10 2.89
N GLU A 213 -1.00 20.32 3.36
CA GLU A 213 -1.90 21.03 4.29
C GLU A 213 -3.23 21.38 3.64
N LYS A 214 -3.19 21.76 2.35
CA LYS A 214 -4.39 22.05 1.57
C LYS A 214 -5.02 20.82 0.94
N GLY A 215 -4.28 19.72 0.86
CA GLY A 215 -4.71 18.54 0.14
C GLY A 215 -4.80 18.78 -1.37
N GLU A 216 -3.80 19.44 -1.96
CA GLU A 216 -3.78 19.73 -3.40
C GLU A 216 -2.45 19.39 -4.08
N VAL A 217 -2.50 18.95 -5.33
CA VAL A 217 -1.35 18.93 -6.25
C VAL A 217 -1.67 19.84 -7.42
N THR A 218 -0.89 20.91 -7.63
CA THR A 218 -1.18 21.92 -8.67
C THR A 218 0.05 22.22 -9.52
N GLY A 219 -0.16 22.51 -10.81
CA GLY A 219 0.93 22.90 -11.70
C GLY A 219 0.65 22.58 -13.16
N HIS A 220 1.66 22.07 -13.85
CA HIS A 220 1.56 21.59 -15.22
C HIS A 220 2.43 20.37 -15.49
N MET A 221 1.96 19.52 -16.40
CA MET A 221 2.69 18.39 -16.96
C MET A 221 2.34 18.26 -18.44
N ASN A 222 3.28 17.88 -19.29
CA ASN A 222 3.02 17.69 -20.73
C ASN A 222 2.42 18.93 -21.41
N ASN A 223 2.88 20.13 -21.02
CA ASN A 223 2.34 21.42 -21.49
C ASN A 223 0.84 21.63 -21.21
N ALA A 224 0.32 20.93 -20.21
CA ALA A 224 -1.09 20.98 -19.82
C ALA A 224 -1.21 21.16 -18.30
N PRO A 225 -2.30 21.80 -17.83
CA PRO A 225 -2.45 22.07 -16.42
C PRO A 225 -2.71 20.76 -15.64
N LEU A 226 -2.22 20.74 -14.41
CA LEU A 226 -2.42 19.69 -13.41
C LEU A 226 -3.10 20.32 -12.20
N LYS A 227 -4.18 19.70 -11.75
CA LYS A 227 -4.81 19.98 -10.46
C LYS A 227 -5.41 18.70 -9.90
N LEU A 228 -5.01 18.31 -8.70
CA LEU A 228 -5.62 17.24 -7.93
C LEU A 228 -6.00 17.82 -6.57
N GLU A 229 -7.16 17.43 -6.07
CA GLU A 229 -7.68 17.79 -4.75
C GLU A 229 -7.98 16.48 -4.01
N PHE A 230 -7.58 16.40 -2.76
CA PHE A 230 -7.76 15.24 -1.91
C PHE A 230 -7.86 15.69 -0.45
N ASP A 231 -8.66 14.98 0.36
CA ASP A 231 -8.73 15.25 1.79
C ASP A 231 -8.18 14.06 2.56
N MET A 232 -7.05 14.27 3.22
CA MET A 232 -6.42 13.23 4.02
C MET A 232 -7.10 13.04 5.38
N ASP A 233 -8.01 13.94 5.79
CA ASP A 233 -8.78 13.85 7.04
C ASP A 233 -7.91 13.35 8.22
N GLU A 234 -6.69 13.90 8.32
CA GLU A 234 -5.69 13.40 9.26
C GLU A 234 -6.17 13.65 10.70
N GLY A 235 -6.49 12.56 11.41
CA GLY A 235 -6.91 12.63 12.82
C GLY A 235 -8.37 12.28 13.10
N THR A 236 -9.22 12.13 12.08
CA THR A 236 -10.54 11.50 12.28
C THR A 236 -10.42 10.00 12.01
N ALA A 237 -10.77 9.17 13.00
CA ALA A 237 -10.73 7.71 12.90
C ALA A 237 -11.73 7.12 11.86
N GLY A 238 -12.41 7.97 11.07
CA GLY A 238 -13.57 7.61 10.25
C GLY A 238 -13.30 7.55 8.74
N SER A 239 -12.42 8.39 8.19
CA SER A 239 -12.25 8.47 6.73
C SER A 239 -11.16 7.51 6.23
N MET A 240 -11.53 6.23 6.07
CA MET A 240 -10.67 5.19 5.46
C MET A 240 -10.54 5.34 3.95
N ILE A 241 -11.40 6.17 3.35
CA ILE A 241 -11.48 6.39 1.91
C ILE A 241 -11.12 7.84 1.62
N VAL A 242 -10.08 8.06 0.83
CA VAL A 242 -9.71 9.37 0.28
C VAL A 242 -10.18 9.43 -1.16
N LYS A 243 -10.91 10.48 -1.51
CA LYS A 243 -11.21 10.79 -2.91
C LYS A 243 -10.17 11.75 -3.43
N VAL A 244 -9.62 11.46 -4.60
CA VAL A 244 -8.72 12.35 -5.33
C VAL A 244 -9.44 12.77 -6.60
N THR A 245 -9.71 14.05 -6.75
CA THR A 245 -10.46 14.59 -7.90
C THR A 245 -9.71 15.72 -8.57
N GLY A 246 -9.89 15.89 -9.88
CA GLY A 246 -9.35 17.04 -10.60
C GLY A 246 -9.07 16.72 -12.06
N TYR A 247 -7.93 17.20 -12.55
CA TYR A 247 -7.48 16.98 -13.92
C TYR A 247 -5.96 16.85 -14.02
N ALA A 248 -5.53 16.00 -14.95
CA ALA A 248 -4.15 15.87 -15.39
C ALA A 248 -4.14 15.81 -16.91
N ASN A 249 -3.27 16.59 -17.54
CA ASN A 249 -3.17 16.64 -19.00
C ASN A 249 -4.52 16.94 -19.73
N ARG A 250 -5.29 17.89 -19.19
CA ARG A 250 -6.66 18.27 -19.67
C ARG A 250 -7.71 17.16 -19.60
N ALA A 251 -7.41 16.04 -18.93
CA ALA A 251 -8.34 14.94 -18.75
C ALA A 251 -8.69 14.77 -17.27
N PRO A 252 -9.92 14.34 -16.95
CA PRO A 252 -10.36 14.20 -15.57
C PRO A 252 -9.56 13.13 -14.83
N VAL A 253 -9.39 13.35 -13.53
CA VAL A 253 -8.86 12.40 -12.56
C VAL A 253 -9.90 12.22 -11.48
N GLU A 254 -10.30 10.96 -11.25
CA GLU A 254 -11.28 10.55 -10.26
C GLU A 254 -10.79 9.25 -9.64
N LEU A 255 -10.04 9.34 -8.54
CA LEU A 255 -9.47 8.19 -7.84
C LEU A 255 -10.08 8.05 -6.45
N VAL A 256 -10.15 6.82 -5.98
CA VAL A 256 -10.58 6.45 -4.64
C VAL A 256 -9.46 5.63 -4.02
N TYR A 257 -8.79 6.21 -3.04
CA TYR A 257 -7.76 5.55 -2.26
C TYR A 257 -8.35 4.98 -0.98
N ASN A 258 -8.18 3.68 -0.77
CA ASN A 258 -8.53 3.00 0.45
C ASN A 258 -7.28 2.85 1.34
N LYS A 259 -7.22 3.66 2.41
CA LYS A 259 -6.16 3.63 3.42
C LYS A 259 -6.04 2.26 4.10
N HIS A 260 -7.09 1.43 4.03
CA HIS A 260 -7.11 0.11 4.65
C HIS A 260 -6.13 -0.86 3.98
N ASN A 261 -6.33 -1.07 2.68
CA ASN A 261 -5.69 -2.13 1.91
C ASN A 261 -4.70 -1.56 0.88
N GLY A 262 -4.52 -0.24 0.85
CA GLY A 262 -3.63 0.42 -0.10
C GLY A 262 -4.21 0.51 -1.51
N HIS A 263 -5.44 0.08 -1.74
CA HIS A 263 -6.05 0.06 -3.06
C HIS A 263 -6.36 1.47 -3.56
N ILE A 264 -6.02 1.75 -4.82
CA ILE A 264 -6.47 2.94 -5.55
C ILE A 264 -7.24 2.46 -6.77
N GLY A 265 -8.54 2.75 -6.78
CA GLY A 265 -9.44 2.52 -7.91
C GLY A 265 -9.91 3.81 -8.56
N GLY A 266 -10.52 3.72 -9.74
CA GLY A 266 -11.22 4.82 -10.38
C GLY A 266 -10.77 5.03 -11.82
N ALA A 267 -10.62 6.28 -12.22
CA ALA A 267 -10.17 6.64 -13.56
C ALA A 267 -9.17 7.81 -13.54
N MET A 268 -8.18 7.70 -14.41
CA MET A 268 -7.28 8.79 -14.76
C MET A 268 -7.26 8.86 -16.27
N ASN A 269 -7.36 10.07 -16.83
CA ASN A 269 -7.29 10.25 -18.27
C ASN A 269 -8.35 9.43 -19.05
N ARG A 270 -9.56 9.32 -18.50
CA ARG A 270 -10.68 8.50 -19.03
C ARG A 270 -10.38 7.01 -19.14
N ALA A 271 -9.32 6.52 -18.53
CA ALA A 271 -8.94 5.12 -18.50
C ALA A 271 -8.94 4.62 -17.05
N PRO A 272 -9.25 3.32 -16.84
CA PRO A 272 -9.35 2.77 -15.50
C PRO A 272 -7.99 2.78 -14.79
N VAL A 273 -8.04 3.03 -13.50
CA VAL A 273 -6.95 2.83 -12.55
C VAL A 273 -7.41 1.79 -11.53
N ASP A 274 -6.58 0.77 -11.34
CA ASP A 274 -6.79 -0.31 -10.39
C ASP A 274 -5.42 -0.78 -9.90
N ILE A 275 -4.92 -0.16 -8.85
CA ILE A 275 -3.59 -0.44 -8.27
C ILE A 275 -3.68 -0.70 -6.78
N THR A 276 -2.65 -1.34 -6.24
CA THR A 276 -2.47 -1.58 -4.81
C THR A 276 -1.11 -1.03 -4.38
N LEU A 277 -1.13 -0.19 -3.37
CA LEU A 277 0.02 0.35 -2.66
C LEU A 277 0.38 -0.61 -1.50
N VAL A 278 1.50 -1.30 -1.62
CA VAL A 278 2.04 -2.16 -0.58
C VAL A 278 3.21 -1.42 0.07
N ASN A 279 3.15 -1.19 1.38
CA ASN A 279 4.23 -0.53 2.12
C ASN A 279 4.56 0.92 1.66
N CYS A 280 3.66 1.52 0.90
CA CYS A 280 3.63 2.93 0.55
C CYS A 280 2.20 3.48 0.75
N ASP A 281 2.04 4.79 0.63
CA ASP A 281 0.75 5.46 0.78
C ASP A 281 0.47 6.49 -0.34
N LEU A 282 -0.63 7.23 -0.18
CA LEU A 282 -1.04 8.23 -1.17
C LEU A 282 0.00 9.35 -1.34
N TYR A 283 0.78 9.68 -0.30
CA TYR A 283 1.86 10.68 -0.42
C TYR A 283 2.94 10.18 -1.36
N ASP A 284 3.39 8.93 -1.20
CA ASP A 284 4.36 8.32 -2.12
C ASP A 284 3.83 8.32 -3.57
N PHE A 285 2.55 7.98 -3.75
CA PHE A 285 1.93 7.97 -5.08
C PHE A 285 1.85 9.36 -5.71
N LEU A 286 1.39 10.37 -4.97
CA LEU A 286 1.22 11.74 -5.46
C LEU A 286 2.55 12.49 -5.61
N GLN A 287 3.53 12.23 -4.75
CA GLN A 287 4.86 12.81 -4.86
C GLN A 287 5.53 12.45 -6.19
N TYR A 288 5.31 11.24 -6.70
CA TYR A 288 5.87 10.77 -7.96
C TYR A 288 4.83 10.72 -9.09
N PHE A 289 3.81 11.60 -9.03
CA PHE A 289 2.69 11.61 -9.99
C PHE A 289 3.14 11.76 -11.45
N PHE A 290 4.30 12.38 -11.70
CA PHE A 290 4.90 12.49 -13.02
C PHE A 290 5.12 11.15 -13.73
N LEU A 291 5.30 10.06 -12.98
CA LEU A 291 5.45 8.72 -13.52
C LEU A 291 4.13 8.21 -14.13
N PHE A 292 2.99 8.59 -13.57
CA PHE A 292 1.68 8.02 -13.88
C PHE A 292 0.87 8.86 -14.89
N ALA A 293 1.07 10.18 -14.89
CA ALA A 293 0.33 11.09 -15.79
C ALA A 293 1.01 11.28 -17.17
N GLY A 294 2.02 10.47 -17.51
CA GLY A 294 2.91 10.64 -18.66
C GLY A 294 2.38 10.30 -20.05
N LYS A 295 1.16 9.77 -20.22
CA LYS A 295 0.67 9.31 -21.53
C LYS A 295 -0.70 9.91 -21.90
N ASN A 296 -0.67 10.79 -22.90
CA ASN A 296 -1.66 10.90 -23.98
C ASN A 296 -0.89 10.92 -25.30
#